data_AF-X1BAY1-F1
#
_entry.id   AF-X1BAY1-F1
#
_cell.length_a   1.000
_cell.length_b   1.000
_cell.length_c   1.000
_cell.angle_alpha   90.00
_cell.angle_beta   90.00
_cell.angle_gamma   90.00
#
_symmetry.space_group_name_H-M   'P 1'
#
loop_
_entity.id
_entity.type
_entity.pdbx_description
1 polymer ?
#
loop_
_entity_poly.entity_id
_entity_poly.type
_entity_poly.pdbx_seq_one_letter_code
_entity_poly.pdbx_strand_id
1 'polypeptide(L)'
;MSDPKPSPQEIFDKREEFGLESSVEMLIDIIESEKDNSKRKEAVKFLGGISNYVPRLKNECFTVIENILISEDEIDLKCEAA
;
A
#
# COMPACT_ATOMS: atom_id res chain seq x y z
N MET A 1 -22.66 -10.71 8.62
CA MET A 1 -22.31 -10.00 7.38
C MET A 1 -21.02 -9.29 7.68
N SER A 2 -19.91 -9.76 7.11
CA SER A 2 -18.65 -9.02 7.22
C SER A 2 -18.72 -7.94 6.16
N ASP A 3 -18.67 -6.68 6.55
CA ASP A 3 -18.59 -5.58 5.59
C ASP A 3 -17.44 -5.86 4.61
N PRO A 4 -17.64 -5.62 3.31
CA PRO A 4 -16.57 -5.79 2.34
C PRO A 4 -15.40 -4.93 2.75
N LYS A 5 -14.20 -5.53 2.87
CA LYS A 5 -12.98 -4.78 3.15
C LYS A 5 -12.85 -3.67 2.09
N PRO A 6 -12.57 -2.42 2.48
CA PRO A 6 -12.45 -1.32 1.54
C PRO A 6 -11.35 -1.60 0.52
N SER A 7 -11.55 -1.14 -0.71
CA SER A 7 -10.54 -1.28 -1.77
C SER A 7 -9.29 -0.42 -1.48
N PRO A 8 -8.12 -0.73 -2.05
CA PRO A 8 -6.93 0.11 -1.92
C PRO A 8 -7.19 1.58 -2.29
N GLN A 9 -7.91 1.80 -3.39
CA GLN A 9 -8.33 3.14 -3.83
C GLN A 9 -9.20 3.83 -2.78
N GLU A 10 -10.19 3.13 -2.21
CA GLU A 10 -11.06 3.69 -1.17
C GLU A 10 -10.28 4.05 0.10
N ILE A 11 -9.35 3.19 0.53
CA ILE A 11 -8.46 3.48 1.67
C ILE A 11 -7.65 4.74 1.39
N PHE A 12 -7.08 4.85 0.19
CA PHE A 12 -6.31 6.04 -0.17
C PHE A 12 -7.18 7.28 -0.21
N ASP A 13 -8.34 7.26 -0.87
CA ASP A 13 -9.21 8.43 -1.03
C ASP A 13 -9.72 8.95 0.32
N LYS A 14 -10.06 8.04 1.24
CA LYS A 14 -10.57 8.36 2.58
C LYS A 14 -9.50 8.32 3.66
N ARG A 15 -8.22 8.38 3.30
CA ARG A 15 -7.09 8.25 4.25
C ARG A 15 -7.11 9.26 5.40
N GLU A 16 -7.69 10.44 5.19
CA GLU A 16 -7.86 11.44 6.25
C GLU A 16 -9.00 11.08 7.22
N GLU A 17 -10.07 10.44 6.72
CA GLU A 17 -11.18 9.95 7.54
C GLU A 17 -10.78 8.71 8.35
N PHE A 18 -10.02 7.81 7.73
CA PHE A 18 -9.49 6.61 8.39
C PHE A 18 -8.32 6.90 9.33
N GLY A 19 -7.63 8.02 9.13
CA GLY A 19 -6.33 8.30 9.73
C GLY A 19 -5.19 7.68 8.92
N LEU A 20 -4.11 8.45 8.75
CA LEU A 20 -3.01 8.06 7.85
C LEU A 20 -2.28 6.79 8.30
N GLU A 21 -2.10 6.60 9.61
CA GLU A 21 -1.49 5.38 10.16
C GLU A 21 -2.36 4.15 9.92
N SER A 22 -3.64 4.23 10.26
CA SER A 22 -4.59 3.13 10.00
C SER A 22 -4.71 2.85 8.51
N SER A 23 -4.60 3.86 7.65
CA SER A 23 -4.59 3.68 6.20
C SER A 23 -3.35 2.92 5.72
N VAL A 24 -2.19 3.17 6.31
CA VAL A 24 -0.96 2.40 6.04
C VAL A 24 -1.16 0.94 6.46
N GLU A 25 -1.64 0.69 7.68
CA GLU A 25 -1.90 -0.67 8.18
C GLU A 25 -2.88 -1.43 7.27
N MET A 26 -3.99 -0.80 6.88
CA MET A 26 -4.97 -1.42 5.98
C MET A 26 -4.39 -1.75 4.60
N LEU A 27 -3.48 -0.92 4.06
CA LEU A 27 -2.82 -1.21 2.78
C LEU A 27 -1.81 -2.35 2.91
N ILE A 28 -1.05 -2.40 4.02
CA ILE A 28 -0.13 -3.51 4.33
C ILE A 28 -0.91 -4.82 4.44
N ASP A 29 -2.04 -4.82 5.15
CA ASP A 29 -2.92 -5.98 5.25
C ASP A 29 -3.38 -6.50 3.88
N ILE A 30 -3.70 -5.60 2.93
CA ILE A 30 -4.08 -6.01 1.56
C ILE A 30 -2.88 -6.62 0.84
N ILE A 31 -1.70 -6.01 0.93
CA ILE A 31 -0.47 -6.50 0.31
C ILE A 31 -0.14 -7.94 0.76
N GLU A 32 -0.29 -8.21 2.06
CA GLU A 32 0.09 -9.49 2.67
C GLU A 32 -0.99 -10.58 2.52
N SER A 33 -2.28 -10.20 2.50
CA SER A 33 -3.38 -11.17 2.61
C SER A 33 -4.22 -11.38 1.35
N GLU A 34 -4.23 -10.42 0.41
CA GLU A 34 -5.03 -10.53 -0.81
C GLU A 34 -4.38 -11.51 -1.80
N LYS A 35 -5.21 -12.28 -2.51
CA LYS A 35 -4.73 -13.24 -3.53
C LYS A 35 -4.66 -12.61 -4.92
N ASP A 36 -5.47 -11.58 -5.14
CA ASP A 36 -5.51 -10.84 -6.39
C ASP A 36 -4.28 -9.94 -6.52
N ASN A 37 -3.36 -10.32 -7.41
CA ASN A 37 -2.14 -9.58 -7.65
C ASN A 37 -2.39 -8.14 -8.12
N SER A 38 -3.51 -7.89 -8.81
CA SER A 38 -3.85 -6.52 -9.25
C SER A 38 -4.14 -5.62 -8.05
N LYS A 39 -4.90 -6.10 -7.07
CA LYS A 39 -5.19 -5.38 -5.82
C LYS A 39 -3.95 -5.20 -4.94
N ARG A 40 -3.07 -6.21 -4.87
CA ARG A 40 -1.80 -6.11 -4.15
C ARG A 40 -0.92 -5.01 -4.76
N LYS A 41 -0.74 -5.01 -6.08
CA LYS A 41 0.02 -3.98 -6.81
C LYS A 41 -0.59 -2.58 -6.63
N GLU A 42 -1.92 -2.49 -6.64
CA GLU A 42 -2.62 -1.24 -6.37
C GLU A 42 -2.38 -0.74 -4.93
N ALA A 43 -2.42 -1.62 -3.94
CA ALA A 43 -2.10 -1.28 -2.55
C ALA A 43 -0.65 -0.80 -2.37
N VAL A 44 0.33 -1.44 -3.03
CA VAL A 44 1.73 -0.98 -3.05
C VAL A 44 1.84 0.44 -3.59
N LYS A 45 1.16 0.74 -4.71
CA LYS A 45 1.14 2.08 -5.30
C LYS A 45 0.62 3.12 -4.30
N PHE A 46 -0.50 2.84 -3.63
CA PHE A 46 -1.08 3.77 -2.67
C PHE A 46 -0.26 3.90 -1.39
N LEU A 47 0.39 2.83 -0.93
CA LEU A 47 1.31 2.87 0.20
C LEU A 47 2.47 3.85 -0.09
N GLY A 48 3.06 3.77 -1.28
CA GLY A 48 4.05 4.73 -1.76
C GLY A 48 3.50 6.16 -1.80
N GLY A 49 2.26 6.34 -2.25
CA GLY A 49 1.57 7.63 -2.23
C GLY A 49 1.42 8.22 -0.81
N ILE A 50 0.98 7.42 0.17
CA ILE A 50 0.78 7.86 1.56
C ILE A 50 2.11 8.25 2.22
N SER A 51 3.21 7.57 1.89
CA SER A 51 4.55 7.87 2.45
C SER A 51 5.00 9.32 2.23
N ASN A 52 4.47 10.01 1.21
CA ASN A 52 4.73 11.42 0.95
C ASN A 52 4.03 12.37 1.94
N TYR A 53 2.94 11.93 2.57
CA TYR A 53 2.15 12.74 3.50
C TYR A 53 2.59 12.54 4.96
N VAL A 54 3.23 11.41 5.27
CA VAL A 54 3.65 11.08 6.64
C VAL A 54 5.13 10.75 6.70
N PRO A 55 6.01 11.76 6.93
CA PRO A 55 7.44 11.55 6.98
C PRO A 55 7.88 10.48 7.98
N ARG A 56 7.16 10.32 9.10
CA ARG A 56 7.47 9.29 10.11
C ARG A 56 7.19 7.86 9.63
N LEU A 57 6.22 7.66 8.72
CA LEU A 57 5.87 6.35 8.16
C LEU A 57 6.66 6.02 6.89
N LYS A 58 7.47 6.96 6.41
CA LYS A 58 8.26 6.80 5.19
C LYS A 58 9.13 5.55 5.24
N ASN A 59 9.87 5.35 6.33
CA ASN A 59 10.73 4.17 6.49
C ASN A 59 9.94 2.86 6.51
N GLU A 60 8.81 2.83 7.20
CA GLU A 60 7.94 1.64 7.25
C GLU A 60 7.39 1.28 5.87
N CYS A 61 6.85 2.28 5.16
CA CYS A 61 6.39 2.11 3.79
C CYS A 61 7.51 1.59 2.87
N PHE A 62 8.73 2.15 2.99
CA PHE A 62 9.87 1.69 2.20
C PHE A 62 10.29 0.27 2.52
N THR A 63 10.38 -0.10 3.79
CA THR A 63 10.73 -1.48 4.19
C THR A 63 9.74 -2.49 3.63
N VAL A 64 8.44 -2.16 3.66
CA VAL A 64 7.42 -3.01 3.06
C VAL A 64 7.63 -3.11 1.55
N ILE A 65 7.79 -1.99 0.84
CA ILE A 65 8.03 -1.98 -0.61
C ILE A 65 9.29 -2.76 -0.99
N GLU A 66 10.38 -2.60 -0.22
CA GLU A 66 11.65 -3.31 -0.44
C GLU A 66 11.49 -4.82 -0.22
N ASN A 67 10.79 -5.25 0.83
CA ASN A 67 10.50 -6.66 1.07
C ASN A 67 9.68 -7.28 -0.06
N ILE A 68 8.72 -6.55 -0.61
CA ILE A 68 7.91 -7.01 -1.75
C ILE A 68 8.79 -7.13 -3.00
N LEU A 69 9.64 -6.14 -3.27
CA LEU A 69 10.61 -6.17 -4.38
C LEU A 69 11.56 -7.38 -4.32
N ILE A 70 12.02 -7.75 -3.13
CA ILE A 70 12.92 -8.88 -2.93
C ILE A 70 12.19 -10.23 -3.06
N SER A 71 10.89 -10.27 -2.73
CA SER A 71 10.11 -11.50 -2.67
C SER A 71 9.32 -11.83 -3.94
N GLU A 72 9.09 -10.85 -4.83
CA GLU A 72 8.34 -11.06 -6.07
C GLU A 72 9.22 -10.93 -7.32
N ASP A 73 9.38 -12.04 -8.05
CA ASP A 73 10.08 -12.09 -9.34
C ASP A 73 9.37 -11.30 -10.47
N GLU A 74 8.12 -10.84 -10.27
CA GLU A 74 7.26 -10.22 -11.31
C GLU A 74 6.82 -8.76 -11.02
N ILE A 75 7.48 -8.05 -10.11
CA ILE A 75 7.20 -6.62 -9.92
C ILE A 75 8.03 -5.80 -10.90
N ASP A 76 7.41 -5.51 -12.05
CA ASP A 76 7.82 -4.40 -12.91
C ASP A 76 7.54 -3.08 -12.18
N LEU A 77 8.47 -2.67 -11.32
CA LEU A 77 8.47 -1.34 -10.73
C LEU A 77 9.04 -0.39 -11.79
N LYS A 78 8.14 0.29 -12.51
CA LYS A 78 8.51 1.41 -13.37
C LYS A 78 9.00 2.56 -12.48
N CYS A 79 10.28 2.53 -12.13
CA CYS A 79 11.00 3.67 -11.59
C CYS A 79 11.16 4.70 -12.71
N GLU A 80 10.16 5.56 -12.89
CA GLU A 80 10.32 6.77 -13.69
C GLU A 80 11.19 7.73 -12.89
N ALA A 81 12.50 7.75 -13.18
CA ALA A 81 13.40 8.77 -12.69
C ALA A 81 12.95 10.13 -13.27
N ALA A 82 12.51 11.03 -12.40
CA ALA A 82 12.24 12.43 -12.74
C ALA A 82 13.53 13.21 -12.97
#